data_AF-A0A5C7PF92-F1
#
_entry.id   AF-A0A5C7PF92-F1
#
_cell.length_a   1.000
_cell.length_b   1.000
_cell.length_c   1.000
_cell.angle_alpha   90.00
_cell.angle_beta   90.00
_cell.angle_gamma   90.00
#
_symmetry.space_group_name_H-M   'P 1'
#
loop_
_entity.id
_entity.type
_entity.pdbx_description
1 polymer ?
#
loop_
_entity_poly.entity_id
_entity_poly.type
_entity_poly.pdbx_seq_one_letter_code
_entity_poly.pdbx_strand_id
1 'polypeptide(L)'
;MENELELSAGEAWLDFYRHVYPNIKAGLEWHERKRISQANSDFNGRRKKSDGKPQRLGPERIADILMTYAPGRYRVEYRVAFFRVDSPPPVVE
;
A
#
# COMPACT_ATOMS: atom_id res chain seq x y z
N MET A 1 23.12 5.91 -10.10
CA MET A 1 21.80 5.80 -9.45
C MET A 1 21.37 4.37 -9.64
N GLU A 2 21.48 3.57 -8.59
CA GLU A 2 21.12 2.16 -8.62
C GLU A 2 19.64 2.03 -8.99
N ASN A 3 19.30 0.98 -9.74
CA ASN A 3 17.98 0.76 -10.34
C ASN A 3 16.86 0.70 -9.28
N GLU A 4 16.30 1.84 -8.88
CA GLU A 4 15.06 1.89 -8.11
C GLU A 4 13.92 1.41 -9.01
N LEU A 5 13.37 0.24 -8.70
CA LEU A 5 12.21 -0.30 -9.41
C LEU A 5 10.94 0.34 -8.83
N GLU A 6 10.22 1.12 -9.65
CA GLU A 6 8.93 1.68 -9.25
C GLU A 6 7.91 0.55 -9.12
N LEU A 7 7.37 0.36 -7.91
CA LEU A 7 6.35 -0.64 -7.59
C LEU A 7 5.02 0.08 -7.36
N SER A 8 3.95 -0.43 -7.95
CA SER A 8 2.60 -0.10 -7.48
C SER A 8 2.41 -0.60 -6.04
N ALA A 9 1.45 -0.02 -5.31
CA ALA A 9 1.15 -0.46 -3.94
C ALA A 9 0.83 -1.96 -3.86
N GLY A 10 0.15 -2.51 -4.86
CA GLY A 10 -0.16 -3.94 -4.91
C GLY A 10 1.08 -4.81 -5.13
N GLU A 11 2.01 -4.40 -5.98
CA GLU A 11 3.26 -5.11 -6.20
C GLU A 11 4.17 -5.05 -4.98
N ALA A 12 4.27 -3.89 -4.33
CA ALA A 12 5.01 -3.75 -3.08
C ALA A 12 4.42 -4.64 -1.95
N TRP A 13 3.10 -4.74 -1.87
CA TRP A 13 2.44 -5.67 -0.94
C TRP A 13 2.80 -7.13 -1.23
N LEU A 14 2.79 -7.53 -2.50
CA LEU A 14 3.14 -8.89 -2.90
C LEU A 14 4.62 -9.21 -2.66
N ASP A 15 5.53 -8.28 -2.94
CA ASP A 15 6.96 -8.43 -2.63
C ASP A 15 7.16 -8.66 -1.13
N PHE A 16 6.56 -7.80 -0.30
CA PHE A 16 6.62 -7.92 1.15
C PHE A 16 6.09 -9.25 1.65
N TYR A 17 4.89 -9.63 1.21
CA TYR A 17 4.23 -10.82 1.73
C TYR A 17 4.95 -12.11 1.32
N ARG A 18 5.61 -12.12 0.15
CA ARG A 18 6.33 -13.29 -0.36
C ARG A 18 7.77 -13.37 0.14
N HIS A 19 8.46 -12.25 0.26
CA HIS A 19 9.91 -12.23 0.45
C HIS A 19 10.36 -11.68 1.80
N VAL A 20 9.55 -10.84 2.47
CA VAL A 20 9.91 -10.29 3.78
C VAL A 20 9.18 -11.01 4.91
N TYR A 21 7.85 -11.11 4.80
CA TYR A 21 7.01 -11.62 5.86
C TYR A 21 7.41 -13.02 6.37
N PRO A 22 7.71 -14.02 5.52
CA PRO A 22 8.12 -15.34 5.99
C PRO A 22 9.36 -15.32 6.89
N ASN A 23 10.28 -14.39 6.67
CA ASN A 23 11.54 -14.28 7.40
C ASN A 23 11.38 -13.63 8.78
N ILE A 24 10.44 -12.69 8.91
CA ILE A 24 10.19 -12.00 10.19
C ILE A 24 9.09 -12.64 11.03
N LYS A 25 8.21 -13.46 10.40
CA LYS A 25 6.97 -13.98 11.01
C LYS A 25 7.18 -14.69 12.35
N ALA A 26 8.29 -15.38 12.54
CA ALA A 26 8.58 -16.11 13.77
C ALA A 26 8.83 -15.18 14.97
N GLY A 27 9.37 -13.97 14.72
CA GLY A 27 9.66 -12.97 15.74
C GLY A 27 8.51 -12.00 16.02
N LEU A 28 7.39 -12.13 15.32
CA LEU A 28 6.24 -11.24 15.49
C LEU A 28 5.29 -11.74 16.57
N GLU A 29 4.79 -10.79 17.35
CA GLU A 29 3.72 -11.02 18.30
C GLU A 29 2.44 -11.47 17.59
N TRP A 30 1.54 -12.12 18.33
CA TRP A 30 0.29 -12.61 17.75
C TRP A 30 -0.54 -11.50 17.09
N HIS A 31 -0.61 -10.32 17.71
CA HIS A 31 -1.40 -9.21 17.21
C HIS A 31 -0.81 -8.60 15.92
N GLU A 32 0.50 -8.61 15.77
CA GLU A 32 1.21 -8.17 14.56
C GLU A 32 0.97 -9.15 13.41
N ARG A 33 1.10 -10.46 13.66
CA ARG A 33 0.76 -11.51 12.69
C ARG A 33 -0.70 -11.41 12.25
N LYS A 34 -1.60 -11.15 13.19
CA LYS A 34 -3.03 -10.93 12.91
C LYS A 34 -3.25 -9.71 12.03
N ARG A 35 -2.57 -8.59 12.29
CA ARG A 35 -2.63 -7.35 11.49
C ARG A 35 -2.24 -7.62 10.03
N ILE A 36 -1.11 -8.30 9.80
CA ILE A 36 -0.62 -8.64 8.45
C ILE A 36 -1.56 -9.64 7.75
N SER A 37 -2.05 -10.65 8.46
CA SER A 37 -2.99 -11.64 7.92
C SER A 37 -4.34 -11.01 7.51
N GLN A 38 -4.86 -10.09 8.32
CA GLN A 38 -6.07 -9.33 7.98
C GLN A 38 -5.85 -8.46 6.75
N ALA A 39 -4.72 -7.74 6.68
CA ALA A 39 -4.37 -6.95 5.50
C ALA A 39 -4.27 -7.82 4.25
N ASN A 40 -3.66 -9.02 4.33
CA ASN A 40 -3.63 -9.95 3.22
C ASN A 40 -5.03 -10.43 2.81
N SER A 41 -5.93 -10.61 3.77
CA SER A 41 -7.33 -10.99 3.49
C SER A 41 -8.09 -9.87 2.80
N ASP A 42 -7.87 -8.62 3.21
CA ASP A 42 -8.42 -7.41 2.59
C ASP A 42 -7.88 -7.24 1.15
N PHE A 43 -6.58 -7.46 0.95
CA PHE A 43 -5.92 -7.41 -0.36
C PHE A 43 -6.53 -8.43 -1.35
N ASN A 44 -6.78 -9.66 -0.88
CA ASN A 44 -7.42 -10.70 -1.68
C ASN A 44 -8.96 -10.55 -1.78
N GLY A 45 -9.53 -9.46 -1.27
CA GLY A 45 -10.97 -9.19 -1.32
C GLY A 45 -11.83 -10.17 -0.52
N ARG A 46 -11.24 -10.92 0.42
CA ARG A 46 -11.92 -11.96 1.20
C ARG A 46 -12.77 -11.38 2.33
N ARG A 47 -12.40 -10.21 2.84
CA ARG A 47 -13.21 -9.49 3.84
C ARG A 47 -14.18 -8.55 3.14
N LYS A 48 -15.43 -8.57 3.60
CA LYS A 48 -16.50 -7.70 3.09
C LYS A 48 -16.88 -6.68 4.16
N LYS A 49 -17.20 -5.48 3.71
CA LYS A 49 -17.89 -4.46 4.51
C LYS A 49 -19.33 -4.90 4.78
N SER A 50 -20.02 -4.20 5.68
CA SER A 50 -21.44 -4.43 5.98
C SER A 50 -22.35 -4.27 4.75
N ASP A 51 -21.94 -3.46 3.77
CA ASP A 51 -22.62 -3.27 2.48
C ASP A 51 -22.31 -4.38 1.45
N GLY A 52 -21.59 -5.43 1.85
CA GLY A 52 -21.21 -6.56 1.00
C GLY A 52 -20.05 -6.28 0.05
N LYS A 53 -19.55 -5.04 -0.05
CA LYS A 53 -18.41 -4.71 -0.91
C LYS A 53 -17.11 -5.24 -0.30
N PRO A 54 -16.15 -5.72 -1.12
CA PRO A 54 -14.84 -6.09 -0.62
C PRO A 54 -14.17 -4.93 0.14
N GLN A 55 -13.66 -5.23 1.32
CA GLN A 55 -12.80 -4.32 2.06
C GLN A 55 -11.43 -4.35 1.38
N ARG A 56 -11.20 -3.41 0.45
CA ARG A 56 -9.93 -3.29 -0.25
C ARG A 56 -8.83 -2.78 0.68
N LEU A 57 -7.63 -3.37 0.54
CA LEU A 57 -6.43 -2.86 1.19
C LEU A 57 -5.94 -1.60 0.44
N GLY A 58 -6.03 -0.44 1.07
CA GLY A 58 -5.59 0.84 0.50
C GLY A 58 -4.06 1.04 0.56
N PRO A 59 -3.52 1.92 -0.30
CA PRO A 59 -2.08 2.17 -0.40
C PRO A 59 -1.48 2.73 0.89
N GLU A 60 -2.24 3.53 1.66
CA GLU A 60 -1.78 4.10 2.94
C GLU A 60 -1.54 3.01 3.98
N ARG A 61 -2.44 2.02 4.04
CA ARG A 61 -2.30 0.90 4.97
C ARG A 61 -1.20 -0.07 4.55
N ILE A 62 -0.96 -0.20 3.24
CA ILE A 62 0.21 -0.92 2.72
C ILE A 62 1.47 -0.20 3.19
N ALA A 63 1.61 1.09 2.89
CA ALA A 63 2.77 1.89 3.28
C ALA A 63 3.08 1.79 4.78
N ASP A 64 2.08 1.94 5.63
CA ASP A 64 2.21 1.82 7.09
C ASP A 64 2.74 0.43 7.53
N ILE A 65 2.24 -0.66 6.94
CA ILE A 65 2.77 -2.01 7.22
C ILE A 65 4.21 -2.14 6.70
N LEU A 66 4.50 -1.67 5.49
CA LEU A 66 5.84 -1.77 4.90
C LEU A 66 6.88 -0.98 5.71
N MET A 67 6.56 0.24 6.13
CA MET A 67 7.44 1.07 6.96
C MET A 67 7.67 0.47 8.35
N THR A 68 6.66 -0.20 8.92
CA THR A 68 6.76 -0.83 10.25
C THR A 68 7.61 -2.11 10.19
N TYR A 69 7.35 -3.01 9.24
CA TYR A 69 7.88 -4.38 9.26
C TYR A 69 8.98 -4.64 8.23
N ALA A 70 9.28 -3.68 7.36
CA ALA A 70 10.36 -3.77 6.38
C ALA A 70 11.11 -2.42 6.27
N PRO A 71 11.60 -1.86 7.40
CA PRO A 71 12.23 -0.55 7.40
C PRO A 71 13.43 -0.52 6.45
N GLY A 72 13.49 0.52 5.61
CA GLY A 72 14.57 0.72 4.64
C GLY A 72 14.48 -0.10 3.35
N ARG A 73 13.55 -1.05 3.21
CA ARG A 73 13.38 -1.83 1.97
C ARG A 73 12.49 -1.13 0.94
N TYR A 74 11.51 -0.36 1.40
CA TYR A 74 10.56 0.35 0.55
C TYR A 74 10.67 1.85 0.78
N ARG A 75 10.65 2.61 -0.31
CA ARG A 75 10.47 4.06 -0.29
C ARG A 75 9.05 4.35 -0.77
N VAL A 76 8.32 5.15 0.01
CA VAL A 76 6.96 5.57 -0.34
C VAL A 76 6.99 7.06 -0.61
N GLU A 77 6.59 7.45 -1.81
CA GLU A 77 6.45 8.85 -2.20
C GLU A 77 4.98 9.20 -2.44
N TYR A 78 4.51 10.25 -1.78
CA TYR A 78 3.16 10.78 -1.99
C TYR A 78 3.24 11.94 -2.99
N ARG A 79 2.60 11.79 -4.15
CA ARG A 79 2.44 12.89 -5.12
C ARG A 79 1.10 13.56 -4.89
N VAL A 80 1.12 14.87 -4.62
CA VAL A 80 -0.07 15.71 -4.54
C VAL A 80 -0.20 16.48 -5.85
N ALA A 81 -1.35 16.39 -6.50
CA ALA A 81 -1.64 17.11 -7.73
C ALA A 81 -2.82 18.07 -7.51
N PHE A 82 -2.69 19.29 -8.02
CA PHE A 82 -3.73 20.32 -7.96
C PHE A 82 -4.26 20.57 -9.38
N PHE A 83 -5.58 20.56 -9.52
CA PHE A 83 -6.26 20.84 -10.79
C PHE A 83 -7.17 22.04 -10.61
N ARG A 84 -7.11 22.99 -11.56
CA ARG A 84 -7.99 24.13 -11.61
C ARG A 84 -9.23 23.75 -12.41
N VAL A 85 -10.41 23.95 -11.83
CA VAL A 85 -11.70 23.59 -12.46
C VAL A 85 -12.23 24.73 -13.36
N ASP A 86 -11.76 25.96 -13.13
CA ASP A 86 -12.30 27.16 -13.79
C ASP A 86 -11.18 27.95 -14.50
N SER A 87 -10.68 27.47 -15.64
CA SER A 87 -9.87 28.30 -16.54
C SER A 87 -10.79 28.97 -17.57
N PRO A 88 -10.90 30.31 -17.61
CA PRO A 88 -11.50 30.96 -18.76
C PRO A 88 -10.67 30.63 -20.01
N PRO A 89 -11.27 30.57 -21.20
CA PRO A 89 -10.55 30.29 -22.43
C PRO A 89 -9.40 31.30 -22.60
N PRO A 90 -8.25 30.87 -23.16
CA PRO A 90 -7.15 31.80 -23.43
C PRO A 90 -7.68 32.92 -24.32
N VAL A 91 -7.47 34.17 -23.90
CA VAL A 91 -7.73 35.33 -24.75
C VAL A 91 -6.70 35.26 -25.87
N VAL A 92 -7.17 35.04 -27.09
CA VAL A 92 -6.35 35.13 -28.30
C VAL A 92 -6.38 36.61 -28.71
N GLU A 93 -5.23 37.29 -28.62
CA GLU A 93 -5.01 38.61 -29.23
C GLU A 93 -4.75 38.48 -30.74
#